data_AF-J2ZVR6-F1
#
_entry.id   AF-J2ZVR6-F1
#
_cell.length_a   1.000
_cell.length_b   1.000
_cell.length_c   1.000
_cell.angle_alpha   90.00
_cell.angle_beta   90.00
_cell.angle_gamma   90.00
#
_symmetry.space_group_name_H-M   'P 1'
#
loop_
_entity.id
_entity.type
_entity.pdbx_description
1 polymer ?
#
loop_
_entity_poly.entity_id
_entity_poly.type
_entity_poly.pdbx_seq_one_letter_code
_entity_poly.pdbx_strand_id
1 'polypeptide(L)'
;MAANTSLVRVTWECPLCGTRRSSIQQAVNERRGRNGLLNHIRHTDDDDHGEWRSVPDSLSQETIEACLTVESVSLGVSDADEGDDA
;
A
#
# COMPACT_ATOMS: atom_id res chain seq x y z
N MET A 1 -11.76 -25.21 -3.36
CA MET A 1 -10.46 -24.57 -3.65
C MET A 1 -10.30 -23.39 -2.72
N ALA A 2 -9.52 -23.52 -1.64
CA ALA A 2 -9.11 -22.34 -0.90
C ALA A 2 -8.17 -21.57 -1.83
N ALA A 3 -8.61 -20.40 -2.31
CA ALA A 3 -7.69 -19.51 -3.01
C ALA A 3 -6.56 -19.19 -2.02
N ASN A 4 -5.34 -19.60 -2.33
CA ASN A 4 -4.14 -19.18 -1.62
C ASN A 4 -4.09 -17.65 -1.69
N THR A 5 -4.68 -17.01 -0.69
CA THR A 5 -4.90 -15.57 -0.65
C THR A 5 -3.60 -14.97 -0.16
N SER A 6 -2.69 -14.75 -1.11
CA SER A 6 -1.43 -14.05 -0.83
C SER A 6 -1.77 -12.67 -0.29
N LEU A 7 -1.22 -12.33 0.87
CA LEU A 7 -1.34 -11.01 1.46
C LEU A 7 -0.09 -10.20 1.18
N VAL A 8 -0.28 -8.90 1.00
CA VAL A 8 0.81 -7.93 0.90
C VAL A 8 0.56 -6.79 1.86
N ARG A 9 1.64 -6.28 2.46
CA ARG A 9 1.67 -5.00 3.14
C ARG A 9 2.05 -3.95 2.10
N VAL A 10 1.19 -2.97 1.91
CA VAL A 10 1.50 -1.78 1.12
C VAL A 10 1.70 -0.63 2.08
N THR A 11 2.90 -0.07 2.06
CA THR A 11 3.26 1.12 2.82
C THR A 11 3.52 2.25 1.85
N TRP A 12 3.05 3.45 2.15
CA TRP A 12 3.41 4.65 1.41
C TRP A 12 3.68 5.82 2.34
N GLU A 13 4.48 6.75 1.84
CA GLU A 13 4.79 8.01 2.48
C GLU A 13 4.55 9.16 1.50
N CYS A 14 3.76 10.16 1.88
CA CYS A 14 3.48 11.30 1.03
C CYS A 14 4.72 12.18 0.88
N PRO A 15 5.23 12.43 -0.34
CA PRO A 15 6.41 13.28 -0.54
C PRO A 15 6.15 14.77 -0.24
N LEU A 16 4.89 15.20 -0.18
CA LEU A 16 4.52 16.60 0.06
C LEU A 16 4.42 16.94 1.55
N CYS A 17 3.82 16.05 2.35
CA CYS A 17 3.53 16.32 3.77
C CYS A 17 4.14 15.30 4.75
N GLY A 18 4.83 14.26 4.26
CA GLY A 18 5.44 13.21 5.08
C GLY A 18 4.47 12.24 5.73
N THR A 19 3.15 12.33 5.45
CA THR A 19 2.17 11.39 6.01
C THR A 19 2.47 9.97 5.56
N ARG A 20 2.62 9.06 6.51
CA ARG A 20 2.89 7.64 6.26
C ARG A 20 1.67 6.78 6.58
N ARG A 21 1.33 5.83 5.69
CA ARG A 21 0.29 4.82 5.93
C ARG A 21 0.77 3.45 5.52
N SER A 22 0.33 2.44 6.27
CA SER A 22 0.57 1.04 5.98
C SER A 22 -0.74 0.26 6.08
N SER A 23 -1.03 -0.58 5.10
CA SER A 23 -2.19 -1.46 5.09
C SER A 23 -1.81 -2.87 4.64
N ILE A 24 -2.46 -3.88 5.20
CA ILE A 24 -2.38 -5.26 4.73
C ILE A 24 -3.61 -5.55 3.90
N GLN A 25 -3.42 -6.08 2.70
CA GLN A 25 -4.50 -6.42 1.78
C GLN A 25 -4.13 -7.64 0.95
N GLN A 26 -5.13 -8.24 0.30
CA GLN A 26 -4.86 -9.29 -0.69
C GLN A 26 -3.98 -8.73 -1.81
N ALA A 27 -3.04 -9.52 -2.32
CA ALA A 27 -2.11 -9.13 -3.38
C ALA A 27 -2.82 -8.57 -4.63
N VAL A 28 -3.98 -9.15 -4.99
CA VAL A 28 -4.82 -8.66 -6.11
C VAL A 28 -5.31 -7.22 -5.93
N ASN A 29 -5.32 -6.71 -4.70
CA ASN A 29 -5.76 -5.37 -4.33
C ASN A 29 -4.59 -4.38 -4.13
N GLU A 30 -3.34 -4.76 -4.44
CA GLU A 30 -2.17 -3.89 -4.28
C GLU A 30 -2.36 -2.50 -4.93
N ARG A 31 -2.92 -2.47 -6.15
CA ARG A 31 -3.26 -1.21 -6.86
C ARG A 31 -4.11 -0.24 -6.03
N ARG A 32 -4.97 -0.75 -5.15
CA ARG A 32 -5.79 0.08 -4.26
C ARG A 32 -4.93 0.84 -3.25
N GLY A 33 -3.85 0.22 -2.77
CA GLY A 33 -2.85 0.86 -1.91
C GLY A 33 -2.12 2.00 -2.63
N ARG A 34 -1.65 1.73 -3.87
CA ARG A 34 -1.03 2.76 -4.73
C ARG A 34 -1.99 3.93 -5.03
N ASN A 35 -3.25 3.64 -5.33
CA ASN A 35 -4.26 4.67 -5.54
C ASN A 35 -4.52 5.51 -4.27
N GLY A 36 -4.33 4.93 -3.08
CA GLY A 36 -4.40 5.66 -1.81
C GLY A 36 -3.36 6.78 -1.70
N LEU A 37 -2.10 6.51 -2.08
CA LEU A 37 -1.06 7.53 -2.13
C LEU A 37 -1.42 8.63 -3.13
N LEU A 38 -1.79 8.26 -4.36
CA LEU A 38 -2.14 9.23 -5.41
C LEU A 38 -3.31 10.12 -4.99
N ASN A 39 -4.34 9.55 -4.36
CA ASN A 39 -5.46 10.32 -3.84
C ASN A 39 -5.02 11.30 -2.75
N HIS A 40 -4.16 10.86 -1.84
CA HIS A 40 -3.66 11.71 -0.77
C HIS A 40 -2.76 12.85 -1.28
N ILE A 41 -1.89 12.58 -2.27
CA ILE A 41 -1.06 13.62 -2.92
C ILE A 41 -1.96 14.70 -3.51
N ARG A 42 -2.98 14.31 -4.28
CA ARG A 42 -3.92 15.26 -4.90
C ARG A 42 -4.60 16.16 -3.86
N HIS A 43 -5.07 15.59 -2.75
CA HIS A 43 -5.68 16.38 -1.68
C HIS A 43 -4.70 17.24 -0.89
N THR A 44 -3.40 16.92 -0.91
CA THR A 44 -2.37 17.68 -0.19
C THR A 44 -1.86 18.85 -1.02
N ASP A 45 -1.83 18.69 -2.34
CA ASP A 45 -1.41 19.72 -3.30
C ASP A 45 -2.51 20.76 -3.58
N ASP A 46 -3.78 20.35 -3.47
CA ASP A 46 -4.99 21.16 -3.74
C ASP A 46 -5.31 22.18 -2.63
N ASP A 47 -4.37 23.11 -2.35
CA ASP A 47 -4.69 24.40 -1.71
C ASP A 47 -5.38 25.36 -2.71
N ASP A 48 -5.29 25.09 -4.02
CA ASP A 48 -5.92 25.85 -5.11
C ASP A 48 -6.57 24.86 -6.09
N HIS A 49 -7.89 24.91 -6.24
CA HIS A 49 -8.76 23.92 -6.94
C HIS A 49 -8.43 23.68 -8.43
N GLY A 50 -7.30 23.02 -8.69
CA GLY A 50 -6.91 22.48 -9.99
C GLY A 50 -7.72 21.24 -10.39
N GLU A 51 -7.51 20.74 -11.61
CA GLU A 51 -8.17 19.52 -12.07
C GLU A 51 -7.79 18.33 -11.17
N TRP A 52 -8.77 17.90 -10.35
CA TRP A 52 -8.74 16.83 -9.33
C TRP A 52 -8.19 15.46 -9.77
N ARG A 53 -7.72 15.34 -11.02
CA ARG A 53 -7.31 14.10 -11.68
C ARG A 53 -5.80 14.01 -11.88
N SER A 54 -5.09 15.12 -11.86
CA SER A 54 -3.65 15.17 -12.15
C SER A 54 -2.83 15.08 -10.87
N VAL A 55 -1.67 14.43 -10.94
CA VAL A 55 -0.64 14.56 -9.90
C VAL A 55 0.12 15.85 -10.20
N PRO A 56 0.56 16.63 -9.19
CA PRO A 56 1.36 17.82 -9.42
C PRO A 56 2.56 17.56 -10.33
N ASP A 57 2.79 18.47 -11.28
CA ASP A 57 3.88 18.38 -12.26
C ASP A 57 5.27 18.36 -11.60
N SER A 58 5.38 18.82 -10.34
CA SER A 58 6.59 18.78 -9.53
C SER A 58 6.97 17.36 -9.07
N LEU A 59 6.06 16.39 -9.15
CA LEU A 59 6.30 14.99 -8.76
C LEU A 59 6.40 14.09 -9.99
N SER A 60 7.58 13.52 -10.18
CA SER A 60 7.79 12.49 -11.20
C SER A 60 7.16 11.15 -10.79
N GLN A 61 6.84 10.30 -11.78
CA GLN A 61 6.36 8.94 -11.50
C GLN A 61 7.37 8.14 -10.67
N GLU A 62 8.68 8.32 -10.92
CA GLU A 62 9.75 7.66 -10.17
C GLU A 62 9.72 8.06 -8.68
N THR A 63 9.51 9.35 -8.40
CA THR A 63 9.37 9.85 -7.02
C THR A 63 8.19 9.20 -6.31
N ILE A 64 7.05 9.08 -6.98
CA ILE A 64 5.85 8.45 -6.41
C ILE A 64 6.07 6.96 -6.14
N GLU A 65 6.80 6.27 -7.03
CA GLU A 65 7.11 4.86 -6.87
C GLU A 65 8.12 4.61 -5.74
N ALA A 66 9.12 5.49 -5.57
CA ALA A 66 10.05 5.44 -4.45
C ALA A 66 9.34 5.65 -3.08
N CYS A 67 8.21 6.34 -3.08
CA CYS A 67 7.35 6.54 -1.92
C CYS A 67 6.47 5.33 -1.56
N LEU A 68 6.53 4.23 -2.32
CA LEU A 68 5.74 3.02 -2.11
C LEU A 68 6.65 1.82 -1.78
N THR A 69 6.23 1.01 -0.82
CA THR A 69 6.86 -0.27 -0.50
C THR A 69 5.78 -1.35 -0.45
N VAL A 70 6.03 -2.47 -1.12
CA VAL A 70 5.14 -3.64 -1.15
C VAL A 70 5.91 -4.85 -0.65
N GLU A 71 5.43 -5.47 0.41
CA GLU A 71 6.06 -6.62 1.05
C GLU A 71 5.06 -7.77 1.15
N SER A 72 5.47 -9.00 0.85
CA SER A 72 4.62 -10.17 1.10
C SER A 72 4.42 -10.38 2.60
N VAL A 73 3.20 -10.73 2.99
CA VAL A 73 2.85 -11.05 4.37
C VAL A 73 2.54 -12.53 4.45
N SER A 74 3.40 -13.26 5.16
CA SER A 74 3.10 -14.63 5.57
C SER A 74 2.15 -14.57 6.77
N LEU A 75 0.94 -15.10 6.62
CA LEU A 75 0.16 -15.50 7.78
C LEU A 75 0.90 -16.69 8.36
N GLY A 76 1.53 -16.51 9.52
CA GLY A 76 2.12 -17.63 10.24
C GLY A 76 1.03 -18.69 10.45
N VAL A 77 1.08 -19.78 9.69
CA VAL A 77 0.48 -21.01 10.17
C VAL A 77 1.39 -21.42 11.32
N SER A 78 0.94 -21.14 12.54
CA SER A 78 1.42 -21.91 13.66
C SER A 78 0.91 -23.32 13.40
N ASP A 79 1.71 -24.14 12.71
CA ASP A 79 1.62 -25.58 12.84
C ASP A 79 1.94 -25.83 14.31
N ALA A 80 0.90 -25.84 15.14
CA ALA A 80 0.95 -26.47 16.43
C ALA A 80 1.03 -27.97 16.15
N ASP A 81 2.24 -28.41 15.79
CA ASP A 81 2.66 -29.78 15.96
C ASP A 81 2.82 -29.99 17.47
N GLU A 82 1.76 -30.45 18.11
CA GLU A 82 1.88 -31.27 19.30
C GLU A 82 1.23 -32.61 18.98
N GLY A 83 2.01 -33.47 18.34
CA GLY A 83 1.92 -34.89 18.63
C GLY A 83 2.55 -35.14 20.00
N ASP A 84 1.76 -35.65 20.95
CA ASP A 84 2.19 -36.44 22.11
C ASP A 84 0.92 -37.17 22.61
N ASP A 85 0.72 -38.43 22.21
CA ASP A 85 1.04 -39.67 22.94
C ASP A 85 0.12 -39.93 24.15
N ALA A 86 -0.85 -40.85 23.96
CA ALA A 86 -1.32 -41.89 24.90
C ALA A 86 -2.56 -42.64 24.36
#